data_AF-A0A7T5EK22-F1
#
_entry.id   AF-A0A7T5EK22-F1
#
_cell.length_a   1.000
_cell.length_b   1.000
_cell.length_c   1.000
_cell.angle_alpha   90.00
_cell.angle_beta   90.00
_cell.angle_gamma   90.00
#
_symmetry.space_group_name_H-M   'P 1'
#
loop_
_entity.id
_entity.type
_entity.pdbx_description
1 polymer ?
#
loop_
_entity_poly.entity_id
_entity_poly.type
_entity_poly.pdbx_seq_one_letter_code
_entity_poly.pdbx_strand_id
1 'polypeptide(L)'
;MPPERYYLIYQEASDEECLLTIQPYDDEELLAEAINRLQTREVDEYTIIKGRKMKAKLRLAVELSEAEDKAAAPPPQLADESDV
;
A
#
# COMPACT_ATOMS: atom_id res chain seq x y z
N MET A 1 28.69 11.29 -10.68
CA MET A 1 28.07 10.50 -9.59
C MET A 1 26.73 11.13 -9.24
N PRO A 2 25.66 10.36 -8.98
CA PRO A 2 24.39 10.94 -8.55
C PRO A 2 24.55 11.62 -7.18
N PRO A 3 23.95 12.80 -6.97
CA PRO A 3 24.07 13.54 -5.72
C PRO A 3 23.40 12.78 -4.56
N GLU A 4 24.00 12.88 -3.38
CA GLU A 4 23.36 12.44 -2.14
C GLU A 4 22.19 13.35 -1.80
N ARG A 5 21.13 12.76 -1.26
CA ARG A 5 19.88 13.44 -0.89
C ARG A 5 19.44 13.00 0.49
N TYR A 6 18.63 13.82 1.13
CA TYR A 6 17.92 13.45 2.34
C TYR A 6 16.56 12.85 1.96
N TYR A 7 16.12 11.85 2.71
CA TYR A 7 14.80 11.24 2.58
C TYR A 7 14.12 11.33 3.93
N LEU A 8 12.99 12.02 3.97
CA LEU A 8 12.11 12.10 5.12
C LEU A 8 11.03 11.05 4.97
N ILE A 9 10.91 10.17 5.97
CA ILE A 9 9.98 9.06 6.00
C ILE A 9 9.08 9.23 7.21
N TYR A 10 7.78 9.24 7.01
CA TYR A 10 6.80 9.36 8.08
C TYR A 10 5.52 8.61 7.72
N GLN A 11 4.74 8.25 8.74
CA GLN A 11 3.45 7.60 8.58
C GLN A 11 2.34 8.54 9.04
N GLU A 12 1.28 8.60 8.24
CA GLU A 12 0.03 9.25 8.59
C GLU A 12 -1.00 8.13 8.74
N ALA A 13 -1.50 7.93 9.96
CA ALA A 13 -2.58 7.01 10.23
C ALA A 13 -3.89 7.81 10.26
N SER A 14 -4.84 7.45 9.40
CA SER A 14 -6.24 7.85 9.53
C SER A 14 -7.07 6.64 10.00
N ASP A 15 -8.33 6.88 10.38
CA ASP A 15 -9.24 5.82 10.80
C ASP A 15 -9.49 4.76 9.72
N GLU A 16 -9.23 5.09 8.45
CA GLU A 16 -9.53 4.26 7.29
C GLU A 16 -8.27 3.71 6.60
N GLU A 17 -7.14 4.42 6.65
CA GLU A 17 -5.93 4.08 5.90
C GLU A 17 -4.63 4.45 6.64
N CYS A 18 -3.60 3.60 6.48
CA CYS A 18 -2.23 3.92 6.88
C CYS A 18 -1.40 4.32 5.65
N LEU A 19 -0.97 5.59 5.59
CA LEU A 19 -0.14 6.11 4.50
C LEU A 19 1.32 6.26 4.94
N LEU A 20 2.23 5.55 4.27
CA LEU A 20 3.68 5.73 4.41
C LEU A 20 4.19 6.69 3.34
N THR A 21 4.69 7.85 3.76
CA THR A 21 5.26 8.85 2.86
C THR A 21 6.79 8.80 2.88
N ILE A 22 7.42 8.89 1.70
CA ILE A 22 8.87 8.98 1.52
C ILE A 22 9.18 10.17 0.60
N GLN A 23 9.66 11.28 1.17
CA GLN A 23 9.91 12.51 0.44
C GLN A 23 11.41 12.84 0.34
N PRO A 24 11.96 13.06 -0.86
CA PRO A 24 13.35 13.44 -1.04
C PRO A 24 13.58 14.95 -0.91
N TYR A 25 14.74 15.35 -0.39
CA TYR A 25 15.20 16.73 -0.30
C TYR A 25 16.65 16.84 -0.77
N ASP A 26 16.95 17.89 -1.52
CA ASP A 26 18.27 18.13 -2.10
C ASP A 26 19.24 18.78 -1.09
N ASP A 27 18.72 19.50 -0.08
CA ASP A 27 19.50 20.18 0.95
C ASP A 27 18.83 20.11 2.34
N GLU A 28 19.55 20.59 3.35
CA GLU A 28 19.13 20.57 4.76
C GLU A 28 18.09 21.66 5.09
N GLU A 29 18.07 22.77 4.36
CA GLU A 29 17.16 23.88 4.63
C GLU A 29 15.73 23.50 4.27
N LEU A 30 15.54 22.89 3.09
CA LEU A 30 14.25 22.35 2.65
C LEU A 30 13.77 21.20 3.54
N LEU A 31 14.70 20.36 4.03
CA LEU A 31 14.38 19.30 4.99
C LEU A 31 13.88 19.88 6.32
N ALA A 32 14.56 20.89 6.86
CA ALA A 32 14.17 21.55 8.11
C ALA A 32 12.79 22.20 8.00
N GLU A 33 12.51 22.87 6.87
CA GLU A 33 11.19 23.46 6.63
C GLU A 33 10.09 22.38 6.61
N ALA A 34 10.36 21.23 5.99
CA ALA A 34 9.41 20.12 5.97
C ALA A 34 9.16 19.51 7.35
N ILE A 35 10.19 19.36 8.19
CA ILE A 35 10.05 18.88 9.56
C ILE A 35 9.16 19.83 10.37
N ASN A 36 9.35 21.15 10.26
CA ASN A 36 8.50 22.13 10.93
C ASN A 36 7.03 22.02 10.49
N ARG A 37 6.78 21.74 9.20
CA ARG A 37 5.43 21.51 8.69
C ARG A 37 4.82 20.20 9.22
N LEU A 38 5.61 19.14 9.38
CA LEU A 38 5.17 17.87 9.98
C LEU A 38 4.75 18.04 11.44
N GLN A 39 5.55 18.77 12.22
CA GLN A 39 5.20 19.09 13.60
C GLN A 39 3.89 19.87 13.70
N THR A 40 3.62 20.77 12.76
CA THR A 40 2.35 21.52 12.70
C THR A 40 1.16 20.60 12.41
N ARG A 41 1.39 19.42 11.82
CA ARG A 41 0.39 18.39 11.53
C ARG A 41 0.31 17.30 12.60
N GLU A 42 0.99 17.50 13.73
CA GLU A 42 1.05 16.53 14.84
C GLU A 42 1.63 15.16 14.43
N VAL A 43 2.50 15.16 13.41
CA VAL A 43 3.27 13.97 13.01
C VAL A 43 4.64 14.03 13.68
N ASP A 44 4.74 13.39 14.84
CA ASP A 44 5.94 13.43 15.69
C ASP A 44 6.95 12.32 15.36
N GLU A 45 6.50 11.24 14.72
CA GLU A 45 7.35 10.10 14.36
C GLU A 45 7.80 10.19 12.90
N TYR A 46 9.11 10.42 12.70
CA TYR A 46 9.73 10.41 11.38
C TYR A 46 11.16 9.87 11.42
N THR A 47 11.63 9.42 10.27
CA THR A 47 13.01 8.97 10.05
C THR A 47 13.65 9.77 8.93
N ILE A 48 14.91 10.15 9.11
CA ILE A 48 15.72 10.82 8.08
C ILE A 48 16.82 9.87 7.62
N ILE A 49 16.91 9.66 6.31
CA ILE A 49 17.99 8.90 5.68
C ILE A 49 18.78 9.82 4.75
N LYS A 50 20.09 9.90 4.92
CA LYS A 50 20.98 10.52 3.93
C LYS A 50 21.55 9.44 3.02
N GLY A 51 21.33 9.54 1.72
CA GLY A 51 21.80 8.51 0.80
C GLY A 51 21.48 8.77 -0.66
N ARG A 52 21.62 7.73 -1.48
CA ARG A 52 21.39 7.78 -2.93
C ARG A 52 20.24 6.85 -3.30
N LYS A 53 19.32 7.33 -4.15
CA LYS A 53 18.23 6.50 -4.64
C LYS A 53 18.79 5.40 -5.53
N MET A 54 18.60 4.15 -5.10
CA MET A 54 18.92 2.98 -5.92
C MET A 54 17.75 2.68 -6.86
N LYS A 55 18.04 2.28 -8.10
CA LYS A 55 17.01 1.82 -9.05
C LYS A 55 16.67 0.36 -8.74
N ALA A 56 15.63 0.11 -7.94
CA ALA A 56 15.03 -1.20 -7.79
C ALA A 56 13.79 -1.32 -8.69
N LYS A 57 13.61 -2.47 -9.37
CA LYS A 57 12.38 -2.80 -10.09
C LYS A 57 11.68 -3.92 -9.32
N LEU A 58 10.53 -3.61 -8.72
CA LEU A 58 9.64 -4.61 -8.14
C LEU A 58 8.78 -5.20 -9.26
N ARG A 59 8.77 -6.53 -9.43
CA ARG A 59 7.81 -7.23 -10.29
C ARG A 59 6.79 -7.91 -9.38
N LEU A 60 5.57 -7.39 -9.34
CA LEU A 60 4.45 -8.04 -8.65
C LEU A 60 3.75 -8.96 -9.64
N ALA A 61 3.79 -10.26 -9.42
CA ALA A 61 2.97 -11.23 -10.16
C ALA A 61 1.73 -11.51 -9.31
N VAL A 62 0.56 -11.11 -9.80
CA VAL A 62 -0.72 -11.45 -9.18
C VAL A 62 -1.29 -12.61 -9.99
N GLU A 63 -1.27 -13.82 -9.43
CA GLU A 63 -2.03 -14.94 -9.98
C GLU A 63 -3.48 -14.78 -9.50
N LEU A 64 -4.35 -14.38 -10.43
CA LEU A 64 -5.79 -14.45 -10.22
C LEU A 64 -6.23 -15.87 -10.56
N SER A 65 -6.40 -16.71 -9.54
CA SER A 65 -7.12 -17.98 -9.69
C SER A 65 -8.62 -17.70 -9.60
N GLU A 66 -9.35 -17.93 -10.69
CA GLU A 66 -10.81 -17.87 -10.74
C GLU A 66 -11.39 -18.80 -9.66
N ALA A 67 -12.19 -18.25 -8.75
CA ALA A 67 -12.97 -19.06 -7.83
C ALA A 67 -14.07 -19.72 -8.66
N GLU A 68 -13.99 -21.05 -8.84
CA GLU A 68 -15.06 -21.83 -9.46
C GLU A 68 -16.36 -21.60 -8.70
N ASP A 69 -17.28 -20.87 -9.33
CA ASP A 69 -18.65 -20.70 -8.87
C ASP A 69 -19.27 -22.08 -8.69
N LYS A 70 -19.57 -22.41 -7.44
CA LYS A 70 -20.21 -23.65 -7.03
C LYS A 70 -21.64 -23.64 -7.56
N ALA A 71 -21.80 -24.03 -8.82
CA ALA A 71 -23.09 -24.14 -9.48
C ALA A 71 -23.97 -25.14 -8.72
N ALA A 72 -25.02 -24.54 -8.15
CA ALA A 72 -26.22 -25.11 -7.55
C ALA A 72 -26.51 -26.60 -7.86
N ALA A 73 -26.73 -27.37 -6.80
CA ALA A 73 -27.38 -28.67 -6.88
C ALA A 73 -28.70 -28.57 -7.66
N PRO A 74 -29.03 -29.53 -8.54
CA PRO A 74 -30.34 -29.55 -9.19
C PRO A 74 -31.45 -29.78 -8.12
N PRO A 75 -32.65 -29.22 -8.33
CA PRO A 75 -33.75 -29.30 -7.37
C PRO A 75 -34.26 -30.74 -7.17
N PRO A 76 -34.95 -31.04 -6.06
CA PRO A 76 -35.45 -32.39 -5.78
C PRO A 76 -36.53 -32.77 -6.81
N GLN A 77 -36.45 -33.99 -7.34
CA GLN A 77 -37.48 -34.55 -8.20
C GLN A 77 -38.70 -34.91 -7.35
N LEU A 78 -39.83 -34.23 -7.61
CA LEU A 78 -41.15 -34.60 -7.10
C LEU A 78 -41.63 -35.87 -7.84
N ALA A 79 -42.24 -36.76 -7.07
CA ALA A 79 -42.66 -38.11 -7.44
C ALA A 79 -43.57 -38.18 -8.67
N ASP A 80 -43.36 -39.23 -9.49
CA ASP A 80 -44.37 -39.82 -10.36
C ASP A 80 -44.22 -41.35 -10.29
N GLU A 81 -44.81 -41.97 -9.26
CA GLU A 81 -45.17 -43.39 -9.31
C GLU A 81 -46.62 -43.47 -9.80
N SER A 82 -46.78 -43.51 -11.12
CA SER A 82 -48.02 -43.89 -11.79
C SER A 82 -47.71 -45.01 -12.78
N ASP A 83 -48.30 -46.19 -12.54
CA ASP A 83 -48.57 -47.28 -13.50
C ASP A 83 -47.38 -48.06 -14.10
N VAL A 84 -47.13 -49.28 -13.58
CA VAL A 84 -47.46 -50.60 -14.21
C VAL A 84 -47.11 -51.75 -13.26
#